data_AF-A0A2U1FA42-F1
#
_entry.id   AF-A0A2U1FA42-F1
#
_cell.length_a   1.000
_cell.length_b   1.000
_cell.length_c   1.000
_cell.angle_alpha   90.00
_cell.angle_beta   90.00
_cell.angle_gamma   90.00
#
_symmetry.space_group_name_H-M   'P 1'
#
loop_
_entity.id
_entity.type
_entity.pdbx_description
1 polymer ?
#
loop_
_entity_poly.entity_id
_entity_poly.type
_entity_poly.pdbx_seq_one_letter_code
_entity_poly.pdbx_strand_id
1 'polypeptide(L)'
;MDIISAYREVGSYRGAAAMCATTPKTVRRVIERHEAGGAGPERKARERNYEPVAELVAAKIAKTQGRISAKRLLPEMRAAGYEGSARNFRRLVAEAKADWRRTHHRGRRPAVWTPGEHLVIDWGVLAGLHVFCAVLAWSRVRFVRFAVDERAATTLSLLAECFETLGGVPKVVLADRMACLKADVVADRVVPTPDYVRFASHYRFRPDFCHGADPQSKGIVENLVGYAKTDLIIGCGLNQGERPVDLAAANAAAAAWCTEVNATEHSEIAAVPAQRLAEHEAALLGGLPALRPRVGGPAVTRKVDRLSCVRYGSARYSVPTTAIGTQVEVRVHGDQLTILSGTHGAVTVLAEHRLVGPGEASVHDTHYGGPRPATPARAIRPKTANEKAFCALGRVAEEFLAGAAAAGSTRLGAELAELLALRDAHGEQALLEALARATAFGRWRADDVRSILAAGTAAPRPRPAGDALIVELPAVPTRSLVR
;
A
#
# COMPACT_ATOMS: atom_id res chain seq x y z
N MET A 1 49.83 -11.13 -44.51
CA MET A 1 50.67 -11.06 -45.72
C MET A 1 50.39 -12.31 -46.56
N ASP A 2 50.11 -12.14 -47.85
CA ASP A 2 49.83 -13.28 -48.74
C ASP A 2 51.09 -14.12 -48.99
N ILE A 3 50.93 -15.44 -49.13
CA ILE A 3 52.03 -16.43 -49.24
C ILE A 3 52.89 -16.15 -50.48
N ILE A 4 52.26 -15.67 -51.57
CA ILE A 4 52.93 -15.40 -52.85
C ILE A 4 53.80 -14.16 -52.75
N SER A 5 53.26 -13.09 -52.15
CA SER A 5 54.01 -11.86 -51.89
C SER A 5 55.17 -12.10 -50.92
N ALA A 6 54.93 -12.86 -49.84
CA ALA A 6 55.99 -13.23 -48.90
C ALA A 6 57.11 -14.02 -49.60
N TYR A 7 56.79 -14.99 -50.45
CA TYR A 7 57.82 -15.73 -51.20
C TYR A 7 58.62 -14.85 -52.16
N ARG A 8 57.98 -13.89 -52.85
CA ARG A 8 58.69 -12.94 -53.73
C ARG A 8 59.65 -12.03 -52.98
N GLU A 9 59.35 -11.73 -51.72
CA GLU A 9 60.16 -10.86 -50.86
C GLU A 9 61.37 -11.59 -50.26
N VAL A 10 61.18 -12.79 -49.69
CA VAL A 10 62.27 -13.55 -49.03
C VAL A 10 62.97 -14.56 -49.93
N GLY A 11 62.44 -14.85 -51.13
CA GLY A 11 63.05 -15.74 -52.13
C GLY A 11 63.19 -17.21 -51.73
N SER A 12 62.69 -17.63 -50.56
CA SER A 12 62.83 -19.00 -50.05
C SER A 12 61.54 -19.54 -49.43
N TYR A 13 61.27 -20.83 -49.65
CA TYR A 13 60.06 -21.48 -49.13
C TYR A 13 60.01 -21.53 -47.59
N ARG A 14 61.17 -21.61 -46.93
CA ARG A 14 61.26 -21.62 -45.46
C ARG A 14 61.07 -20.22 -44.86
N GLY A 15 61.67 -19.19 -45.48
CA GLY A 15 61.51 -17.80 -45.04
C GLY A 15 60.05 -17.34 -45.15
N ALA A 16 59.42 -17.59 -46.30
CA ALA A 16 58.01 -17.25 -46.51
C ALA A 16 57.07 -18.04 -45.58
N ALA A 17 57.40 -19.29 -45.27
CA ALA A 17 56.61 -20.11 -44.33
C ALA A 17 56.66 -19.55 -42.90
N ALA A 18 57.82 -19.08 -42.45
CA ALA A 18 57.97 -18.43 -41.15
C ALA A 18 57.17 -17.12 -41.08
N MET A 19 57.20 -16.30 -42.14
CA MET A 19 56.46 -15.04 -42.21
C MET A 19 54.94 -15.23 -42.27
N CYS A 20 54.46 -16.27 -42.96
CA CYS A 20 53.03 -16.57 -43.09
C CYS A 20 52.51 -17.57 -42.05
N ALA A 21 53.32 -17.92 -41.04
CA ALA A 21 53.00 -18.91 -40.01
C ALA A 21 52.43 -20.23 -40.58
N THR A 22 53.04 -20.73 -41.65
CA THR A 22 52.63 -21.96 -42.33
C THR A 22 53.83 -22.89 -42.55
N THR A 23 53.64 -24.01 -43.27
CA THR A 23 54.73 -24.95 -43.53
C THR A 23 55.40 -24.69 -44.88
N PRO A 24 56.72 -24.90 -45.02
CA PRO A 24 57.43 -24.72 -46.30
C PRO A 24 56.86 -25.56 -47.45
N LYS A 25 56.31 -26.74 -47.14
CA LYS A 25 55.58 -27.59 -48.12
C LYS A 25 54.30 -26.91 -48.62
N THR A 26 53.60 -26.18 -47.76
CA THR A 26 52.38 -25.46 -48.15
C THR A 26 52.72 -24.26 -49.02
N VAL A 27 53.78 -23.50 -48.69
CA VAL A 27 54.28 -22.40 -49.52
C VAL A 27 54.69 -22.91 -50.90
N ARG A 28 55.55 -23.94 -50.95
CA ARG A 28 56.00 -24.54 -52.22
C ARG A 28 54.82 -24.96 -53.11
N ARG A 29 53.84 -25.66 -52.55
CA ARG A 29 52.63 -26.09 -53.27
C ARG A 29 51.77 -24.92 -53.78
N VAL A 30 51.76 -23.79 -53.08
CA VAL A 30 51.01 -22.59 -53.49
C VAL A 30 51.75 -21.85 -54.60
N ILE A 31 53.09 -21.74 -54.52
CA ILE A 31 53.92 -21.08 -55.54
C ILE A 31 53.98 -21.90 -56.84
N GLU A 32 54.31 -23.20 -56.77
CA GLU A 32 54.38 -24.07 -57.97
C GLU A 32 53.03 -24.08 -58.72
N ARG A 33 51.92 -23.98 -57.99
CA ARG A 33 50.58 -23.91 -58.57
C ARG A 33 50.27 -22.55 -59.20
N HIS A 34 50.70 -21.46 -58.55
CA HIS A 34 50.54 -20.11 -59.07
C HIS A 34 51.38 -19.92 -60.35
N GLU A 35 52.61 -20.43 -60.37
CA GLU A 35 53.48 -20.40 -61.56
C GLU A 35 52.92 -21.25 -62.71
N ALA A 36 52.21 -22.34 -62.39
CA ALA A 36 51.45 -23.14 -63.37
C ALA A 36 50.13 -22.49 -63.82
N GLY A 37 49.83 -21.24 -63.43
CA GLY A 37 48.63 -20.51 -63.82
C GLY A 37 47.33 -20.97 -63.13
N GLY A 38 47.39 -21.81 -62.10
CA GLY A 38 46.22 -22.30 -61.38
C GLY A 38 45.74 -21.34 -60.30
N ALA A 39 44.49 -20.87 -60.40
CA ALA A 39 43.80 -20.25 -59.27
C ALA A 39 43.73 -21.25 -58.09
N GLY A 40 43.73 -20.76 -56.84
CA GLY A 40 43.58 -21.60 -55.65
C GLY A 40 42.35 -22.51 -55.75
N PRO A 41 42.32 -23.69 -55.09
CA PRO A 41 41.14 -24.53 -55.15
C PRO A 41 39.95 -23.70 -54.68
N GLU A 42 39.01 -23.47 -55.59
CA GLU A 42 37.73 -22.89 -55.25
C GLU A 42 37.17 -23.77 -54.14
N ARG A 43 36.97 -23.17 -52.96
CA ARG A 43 36.37 -23.89 -51.85
C ARG A 43 34.93 -24.15 -52.27
N LYS A 44 34.68 -25.29 -52.94
CA LYS A 44 33.34 -25.73 -53.31
C LYS A 44 32.48 -25.57 -52.06
N ALA A 45 31.55 -24.62 -52.10
CA ALA A 45 30.57 -24.46 -51.05
C ALA A 45 29.88 -25.83 -50.94
N ARG A 46 30.11 -26.53 -49.82
CA ARG A 46 29.40 -27.79 -49.60
C ARG A 46 27.93 -27.44 -49.57
N GLU A 47 27.16 -28.03 -50.48
CA GLU A 47 25.71 -27.93 -50.50
C GLU A 47 25.21 -28.24 -49.09
N ARG A 48 24.47 -27.28 -48.54
CA ARG A 48 23.98 -27.37 -47.17
C ARG A 48 22.87 -28.40 -47.21
N ASN A 49 22.91 -29.38 -46.32
CA ASN A 49 21.90 -30.45 -46.24
C ASN A 49 20.45 -30.00 -45.99
N TYR A 50 20.21 -28.69 -45.88
CA TYR A 50 18.91 -28.07 -45.70
C TYR A 50 18.50 -27.16 -46.87
N GLU A 51 19.32 -27.01 -47.91
CA GLU A 51 18.97 -26.25 -49.12
C GLU A 51 17.61 -26.66 -49.71
N PRO A 52 17.28 -27.96 -49.82
CA PRO A 52 16.00 -28.38 -50.40
C PRO A 52 14.76 -27.90 -49.63
N VAL A 53 14.90 -27.59 -48.34
CA VAL A 53 13.79 -27.16 -47.47
C VAL A 53 13.87 -25.69 -47.03
N ALA A 54 14.93 -24.98 -47.42
CA ALA A 54 15.18 -23.61 -46.96
C ALA A 54 14.06 -22.64 -47.39
N GLU A 55 13.63 -22.71 -48.65
CA GLU A 55 12.53 -21.87 -49.17
C GLU A 55 11.20 -22.19 -48.51
N LEU A 56 10.90 -23.48 -48.29
CA LEU A 56 9.67 -23.92 -47.64
C LEU A 56 9.62 -23.43 -46.18
N VAL A 57 10.75 -23.50 -45.46
CA VAL A 57 10.89 -22.94 -44.11
C VAL A 57 10.68 -21.43 -44.12
N ALA A 58 11.29 -20.70 -45.05
CA ALA A 58 11.12 -19.26 -45.17
C ALA A 58 9.66 -18.87 -45.46
N ALA A 59 8.98 -19.58 -46.37
CA ALA A 59 7.57 -19.37 -46.68
C ALA A 59 6.65 -19.61 -45.47
N LYS A 60 6.91 -20.66 -44.68
CA LYS A 60 6.15 -20.94 -43.45
C LYS A 60 6.42 -19.92 -42.35
N ILE A 61 7.66 -19.45 -42.23
CA ILE A 61 8.02 -18.34 -41.32
C ILE A 61 7.29 -17.07 -41.73
N ALA A 62 7.26 -16.72 -43.01
CA ALA A 62 6.55 -15.56 -43.52
C ALA A 62 5.03 -15.67 -43.27
N LYS A 63 4.41 -16.82 -43.60
CA LYS A 63 2.99 -17.09 -43.38
C LYS A 63 2.58 -16.97 -41.90
N THR A 64 3.49 -17.28 -40.98
CA THR A 64 3.25 -17.21 -39.53
C THR A 64 3.82 -15.96 -38.88
N GLN A 65 4.29 -15.00 -39.67
CA GLN A 65 4.91 -13.77 -39.19
C GLN A 65 6.02 -14.04 -38.14
N GLY A 66 6.85 -15.06 -38.40
CA GLY A 66 7.97 -15.43 -37.53
C GLY A 66 7.60 -16.24 -36.29
N ARG A 67 6.32 -16.54 -36.04
CA ARG A 67 5.86 -17.18 -34.79
C ARG A 67 6.07 -18.69 -34.74
N ILE A 68 6.11 -19.38 -35.89
CA ILE A 68 6.22 -20.85 -35.93
C ILE A 68 7.54 -21.36 -35.32
N SER A 69 7.49 -22.40 -34.48
CA SER A 69 8.69 -22.94 -33.85
C SER A 69 9.39 -23.99 -34.72
N ALA A 70 10.72 -24.11 -34.58
CA ALA A 70 11.49 -25.15 -35.26
C ALA A 70 11.00 -26.56 -34.90
N LYS A 71 10.50 -26.76 -33.67
CA LYS A 71 9.89 -28.02 -33.23
C LYS A 71 8.67 -28.40 -34.08
N ARG A 72 7.82 -27.41 -34.42
CA ARG A 72 6.61 -27.64 -35.24
C ARG A 72 6.94 -27.82 -36.72
N LEU A 73 7.97 -27.13 -37.23
CA LEU A 73 8.39 -27.26 -38.62
C LEU A 73 9.11 -28.59 -38.91
N LEU A 74 9.85 -29.14 -37.96
CA LEU A 74 10.74 -30.29 -38.21
C LEU A 74 10.04 -31.55 -38.76
N PRO A 75 8.88 -32.00 -38.23
CA PRO A 75 8.17 -33.15 -38.80
C PRO A 75 7.70 -32.90 -40.24
N GLU A 76 7.22 -31.69 -40.52
CA GLU A 76 6.74 -31.30 -41.85
C GLU A 76 7.90 -31.24 -42.86
N MET A 77 9.06 -30.70 -42.45
CA MET A 77 10.23 -30.64 -43.33
C MET A 77 10.86 -32.01 -43.56
N ARG A 78 10.77 -32.94 -42.59
CA ARG A 78 11.18 -34.34 -42.79
C ARG A 78 10.28 -35.05 -43.82
N ALA A 79 8.98 -34.82 -43.76
CA ALA A 79 8.05 -35.32 -44.76
C ALA A 79 8.32 -34.73 -46.16
N ALA A 80 8.86 -33.51 -46.22
CA ALA A 80 9.31 -32.85 -47.45
C ALA A 80 10.75 -33.23 -47.88
N GLY A 81 11.38 -34.23 -47.28
CA GLY A 81 12.70 -34.74 -47.69
C GLY A 81 13.91 -34.20 -46.92
N TYR A 82 13.72 -33.55 -45.76
CA TYR A 82 14.84 -33.14 -44.91
C TYR A 82 15.43 -34.32 -44.12
N GLU A 83 16.66 -34.72 -44.46
CA GLU A 83 17.37 -35.82 -43.81
C GLU A 83 18.41 -35.37 -42.75
N GLY A 84 18.53 -34.07 -42.53
CA GLY A 84 19.53 -33.52 -41.60
C GLY A 84 19.18 -33.61 -40.11
N SER A 85 20.16 -33.28 -39.26
CA SER A 85 19.98 -33.28 -37.81
C SER A 85 19.07 -32.15 -37.32
N ALA A 86 18.31 -32.39 -36.24
CA ALA A 86 17.45 -31.38 -35.63
C ALA A 86 18.22 -30.13 -35.16
N ARG A 87 19.50 -30.25 -34.82
CA ARG A 87 20.37 -29.12 -34.45
C ARG A 87 20.61 -28.20 -35.65
N ASN A 88 20.97 -28.77 -36.81
CA ASN A 88 21.17 -27.99 -38.04
C ASN A 88 19.87 -27.33 -38.49
N PHE A 89 18.74 -28.03 -38.36
CA PHE A 89 17.43 -27.48 -38.66
C PHE A 89 17.04 -26.28 -37.79
N ARG A 90 17.29 -26.34 -36.47
CA ARG A 90 17.05 -25.21 -35.56
C ARG A 90 17.90 -24.00 -35.93
N ARG A 91 19.15 -24.21 -36.38
CA ARG A 91 20.02 -23.13 -36.86
C ARG A 91 19.46 -22.48 -38.13
N LEU A 92 19.04 -23.28 -39.12
CA LEU A 92 18.34 -22.77 -40.32
C LEU A 92 17.13 -21.92 -39.94
N VAL A 93 16.25 -22.43 -39.08
CA VAL A 93 15.05 -21.70 -38.65
C VAL A 93 15.42 -20.42 -37.91
N ALA A 94 16.48 -20.43 -37.08
CA ALA A 94 16.96 -19.24 -36.39
C ALA A 94 17.51 -18.18 -37.36
N GLU A 95 18.31 -18.58 -38.34
CA GLU A 95 18.85 -17.73 -39.42
C GLU A 95 17.71 -17.15 -40.26
N ALA A 96 16.81 -18.00 -40.78
CA ALA A 96 15.66 -17.57 -41.57
C ALA A 96 14.72 -16.63 -40.79
N LYS A 97 14.53 -16.86 -39.47
CA LYS A 97 13.80 -15.92 -38.61
C LYS A 97 14.56 -14.62 -38.36
N ALA A 98 15.88 -14.64 -38.29
CA ALA A 98 16.68 -13.43 -38.16
C ALA A 98 16.58 -12.60 -39.43
N ASP A 99 16.70 -13.23 -40.60
CA ASP A 99 16.58 -12.59 -41.91
C ASP A 99 15.16 -12.03 -42.14
N TRP A 100 14.13 -12.80 -41.80
CA TRP A 100 12.75 -12.34 -41.82
C TRP A 100 12.55 -11.13 -40.89
N ARG A 101 13.08 -11.16 -39.66
CA ARG A 101 13.02 -10.00 -38.75
C ARG A 101 13.78 -8.80 -39.28
N ARG A 102 14.94 -8.96 -39.93
CA ARG A 102 15.67 -7.85 -40.55
C ARG A 102 14.89 -7.21 -41.69
N THR A 103 14.10 -7.95 -42.45
CA THR A 103 13.33 -7.43 -43.58
C THR A 103 11.91 -6.99 -43.22
N HIS A 104 11.38 -7.49 -42.09
CA HIS A 104 10.02 -7.24 -41.63
C HIS A 104 9.97 -6.55 -40.26
N HIS A 105 11.07 -5.92 -39.84
CA HIS A 105 11.02 -4.98 -38.73
C HIS A 105 10.47 -3.65 -39.23
N ARG A 106 9.59 -3.05 -38.45
CA ARG A 106 9.33 -1.60 -38.55
C ARG A 106 10.42 -0.94 -37.73
N GLY A 107 11.31 -0.17 -38.38
CA GLY A 107 12.26 0.69 -37.67
C GLY A 107 11.53 1.50 -36.60
N ARG A 108 12.16 1.70 -35.44
CA ARG A 108 11.57 2.47 -34.34
C ARG A 108 12.28 3.80 -34.24
N ARG A 109 11.50 4.88 -34.12
CA ARG A 109 12.05 6.19 -33.76
C ARG A 109 12.01 6.30 -32.23
N PRO A 110 13.06 6.82 -31.59
CA PRO A 110 12.99 7.19 -30.17
C PRO A 110 11.82 8.17 -29.96
N ALA A 111 11.03 7.94 -28.91
CA ALA A 111 9.98 8.87 -28.52
C ALA A 111 10.64 10.17 -27.99
N VAL A 112 10.17 11.31 -28.47
CA VAL A 112 10.57 12.64 -27.98
C VAL A 112 9.43 13.16 -27.13
N TRP A 113 9.66 13.32 -25.84
CA TRP A 113 8.65 13.71 -24.86
C TRP A 113 8.74 15.20 -24.57
N THR A 114 7.59 15.87 -24.42
CA THR A 114 7.54 17.24 -23.94
C THR A 114 7.49 17.24 -22.39
N PRO A 115 8.23 18.15 -21.72
CA PRO A 115 8.17 18.28 -20.26
C PRO A 115 6.74 18.53 -19.77
N GLY A 116 6.35 17.82 -18.70
CA GLY A 116 5.06 17.95 -18.01
C GLY A 116 3.88 17.35 -18.77
N GLU A 117 4.15 16.74 -19.92
CA GLU A 117 3.10 16.26 -20.80
C GLU A 117 2.63 14.85 -20.43
N HIS A 118 3.54 13.89 -20.33
CA HIS A 118 3.20 12.47 -20.23
C HIS A 118 3.71 11.83 -18.95
N LEU A 119 2.80 11.20 -18.20
CA LEU A 119 3.11 10.20 -17.19
C LEU A 119 2.70 8.83 -17.72
N VAL A 120 3.65 7.89 -17.77
CA VAL A 120 3.38 6.52 -18.22
C VAL A 120 3.20 5.63 -17.00
N ILE A 121 2.12 4.85 -16.97
CA ILE A 121 1.79 3.97 -15.86
C ILE A 121 1.62 2.51 -16.31
N ASP A 122 2.05 1.59 -15.45
CA ASP A 122 1.89 0.16 -15.67
C ASP A 122 1.83 -0.62 -14.35
N TRP A 123 1.32 -1.84 -14.42
CA TRP A 123 1.33 -2.81 -13.34
C TRP A 123 2.31 -3.94 -13.63
N GLY A 124 3.02 -4.35 -12.59
CA GLY A 124 3.83 -5.55 -12.60
C GLY A 124 3.52 -6.45 -11.40
N VAL A 125 4.19 -7.59 -11.36
CA VAL A 125 4.20 -8.48 -10.20
C VAL A 125 5.64 -8.68 -9.75
N LEU A 126 5.87 -8.54 -8.45
CA LEU A 126 7.19 -8.55 -7.81
C LEU A 126 7.07 -9.22 -6.44
N ALA A 127 7.78 -10.32 -6.24
CA ALA A 127 7.72 -11.14 -5.02
C ALA A 127 6.29 -11.53 -4.57
N GLY A 128 5.38 -11.78 -5.53
CA GLY A 128 3.99 -12.17 -5.25
C GLY A 128 3.05 -11.00 -4.91
N LEU A 129 3.55 -9.77 -4.84
CA LEU A 129 2.74 -8.56 -4.72
C LEU A 129 2.57 -7.86 -6.06
N HIS A 130 1.47 -7.13 -6.21
CA HIS A 130 1.26 -6.24 -7.34
C HIS A 130 2.10 -4.97 -7.13
N VAL A 131 2.79 -4.52 -8.17
CA VAL A 131 3.61 -3.31 -8.14
C VAL A 131 3.10 -2.31 -9.17
N PHE A 132 2.66 -1.15 -8.70
CA PHE A 132 2.28 -0.02 -9.52
C PHE A 132 3.53 0.79 -9.83
N CYS A 133 3.78 1.02 -11.12
CA CYS A 133 4.90 1.80 -11.61
C CYS A 133 4.38 3.01 -12.39
N ALA A 134 4.91 4.19 -12.09
CA ALA A 134 4.66 5.40 -12.83
C ALA A 134 5.98 6.13 -13.13
N VAL A 135 6.07 6.74 -14.31
CA VAL A 135 7.27 7.47 -14.74
C VAL A 135 6.91 8.69 -15.57
N LEU A 136 7.44 9.86 -15.18
CA LEU A 136 7.36 11.06 -16.02
C LEU A 136 8.25 10.86 -17.24
N ALA A 137 7.68 10.97 -18.43
CA ALA A 137 8.35 10.52 -19.65
C ALA A 137 9.58 11.37 -20.02
N TRP A 138 9.59 12.65 -19.64
CA TRP A 138 10.70 13.57 -19.94
C TRP A 138 11.80 13.57 -18.87
N SER A 139 11.47 13.86 -17.61
CA SER A 139 12.46 13.88 -16.50
C SER A 139 12.90 12.49 -16.06
N ARG A 140 12.12 11.45 -16.38
CA ARG A 140 12.32 10.07 -15.91
C ARG A 140 12.18 9.93 -14.39
N VAL A 141 11.49 10.85 -13.71
CA VAL A 141 11.13 10.67 -12.30
C VAL A 141 10.21 9.47 -12.17
N ARG A 142 10.58 8.56 -11.26
CA ARG A 142 9.92 7.28 -11.01
C ARG A 142 9.11 7.34 -9.73
N PHE A 143 7.96 6.69 -9.75
CA PHE A 143 7.13 6.43 -8.59
C PHE A 143 6.73 4.95 -8.60
N VAL A 144 6.96 4.26 -7.49
CA VAL A 144 6.66 2.83 -7.35
C VAL A 144 6.00 2.55 -6.01
N ARG A 145 4.92 1.77 -6.03
CA ARG A 145 4.20 1.30 -4.83
C ARG A 145 3.71 -0.13 -5.00
N PHE A 146 3.65 -0.86 -3.89
CA PHE A 146 3.06 -2.17 -3.78
C PHE A 146 1.59 -2.10 -3.42
N ALA A 147 0.84 -3.09 -3.90
CA ALA A 147 -0.57 -3.30 -3.58
C ALA A 147 -0.93 -4.78 -3.51
N VAL A 148 -2.07 -5.05 -2.87
CA VAL A 148 -2.68 -6.39 -2.78
C VAL A 148 -3.54 -6.74 -3.99
N ASP A 149 -3.92 -5.76 -4.81
CA ASP A 149 -4.71 -5.95 -6.03
C ASP A 149 -4.49 -4.83 -7.04
N GLU A 150 -4.94 -5.06 -8.28
CA GLU A 150 -4.91 -4.10 -9.40
C GLU A 150 -6.30 -3.49 -9.68
N ARG A 151 -7.17 -3.41 -8.66
CA ARG A 151 -8.53 -2.89 -8.85
C ARG A 151 -8.49 -1.40 -9.19
N ALA A 152 -9.58 -0.90 -9.78
CA ALA A 152 -9.72 0.51 -10.15
C ALA A 152 -9.50 1.43 -8.95
N ALA A 153 -10.12 1.13 -7.80
CA ALA A 153 -9.97 1.92 -6.58
C ALA A 153 -8.51 2.03 -6.12
N THR A 154 -7.78 0.92 -6.13
CA THR A 154 -6.36 0.86 -5.77
C THR A 154 -5.51 1.65 -6.76
N THR A 155 -5.73 1.44 -8.06
CA THR A 155 -4.99 2.12 -9.14
C THR A 155 -5.18 3.64 -9.07
N LEU A 156 -6.41 4.11 -8.91
CA LEU A 156 -6.71 5.55 -8.81
C LEU A 156 -6.15 6.17 -7.52
N SER A 157 -6.12 5.39 -6.43
CA SER A 157 -5.54 5.81 -5.15
C SER A 157 -4.03 6.03 -5.26
N LEU A 158 -3.32 5.08 -5.88
CA LEU A 158 -1.88 5.17 -6.12
C LEU A 158 -1.52 6.26 -7.13
N LEU A 159 -2.38 6.50 -8.12
CA LEU A 159 -2.21 7.60 -9.06
C LEU A 159 -2.37 8.97 -8.38
N ALA A 160 -3.32 9.10 -7.44
CA ALA A 160 -3.47 10.30 -6.62
C ALA A 160 -2.23 10.56 -5.75
N GLU A 161 -1.73 9.53 -5.06
CA GLU A 161 -0.48 9.62 -4.29
C GLU A 161 0.72 9.98 -5.19
N CYS A 162 0.77 9.44 -6.40
CA CYS A 162 1.80 9.78 -7.39
C CYS A 162 1.78 11.27 -7.72
N PHE A 163 0.62 11.85 -8.04
CA PHE A 163 0.51 13.29 -8.33
C PHE A 163 0.93 14.17 -7.14
N GLU A 164 0.58 13.76 -5.93
CA GLU A 164 0.99 14.47 -4.71
C GLU A 164 2.50 14.39 -4.49
N THR A 165 3.09 13.22 -4.73
CA THR A 165 4.55 13.03 -4.66
C THR A 165 5.28 13.88 -5.71
N LEU A 166 4.70 14.03 -6.90
CA LEU A 166 5.24 14.89 -7.97
C LEU A 166 5.01 16.38 -7.70
N GLY A 167 4.11 16.74 -6.79
CA GLY A 167 3.69 18.12 -6.54
C GLY A 167 2.78 18.71 -7.63
N GLY A 168 2.23 17.89 -8.52
CA GLY A 168 1.45 18.36 -9.66
C GLY A 168 0.92 17.24 -10.54
N VAL A 169 0.10 17.61 -11.53
CA VAL A 169 -0.58 16.69 -12.44
C VAL A 169 -0.06 16.85 -13.87
N PRO A 170 0.41 15.78 -14.55
CA PRO A 170 0.80 15.83 -15.95
C PRO A 170 -0.42 16.05 -16.87
N LYS A 171 -0.20 16.54 -18.10
CA LYS A 171 -1.30 16.76 -19.06
C LYS A 171 -1.99 15.47 -19.49
N VAL A 172 -1.22 14.38 -19.60
CA VAL A 172 -1.64 13.09 -20.14
C VAL A 172 -1.15 11.98 -19.22
N VAL A 173 -2.04 11.06 -18.88
CA VAL A 173 -1.67 9.79 -18.23
C VAL A 173 -1.83 8.69 -19.26
N LEU A 174 -0.70 8.11 -19.66
CA LEU A 174 -0.62 7.03 -20.64
C LEU A 174 -0.57 5.69 -19.91
N ALA A 175 -1.68 4.94 -19.97
CA ALA A 175 -1.81 3.64 -19.35
C ALA A 175 -1.70 2.49 -20.37
N ASP A 176 -1.33 1.28 -19.93
CA ASP A 176 -1.64 0.09 -20.73
C ASP A 176 -3.16 -0.17 -20.74
N ARG A 177 -3.62 -1.07 -21.62
CA ARG A 177 -5.03 -1.50 -21.79
C ARG A 177 -5.55 -2.35 -20.62
N MET A 178 -5.19 -1.97 -19.39
CA MET A 178 -5.53 -2.64 -18.13
C MET A 178 -7.03 -2.62 -17.87
N ALA A 179 -7.57 -3.76 -17.45
CA ALA A 179 -9.02 -3.96 -17.31
C ALA A 179 -9.66 -3.05 -16.26
N CYS A 180 -8.89 -2.57 -15.26
CA CYS A 180 -9.40 -1.68 -14.22
C CYS A 180 -9.69 -0.25 -14.72
N LEU A 181 -9.05 0.20 -15.80
CA LEU A 181 -9.24 1.55 -16.37
C LEU A 181 -9.98 1.54 -17.71
N LYS A 182 -10.09 0.37 -18.36
CA LYS A 182 -10.74 0.16 -19.66
C LYS A 182 -12.15 -0.39 -19.50
N ALA A 183 -13.14 0.31 -20.05
CA ALA A 183 -14.50 -0.20 -20.19
C ALA A 183 -14.70 -0.97 -21.50
N ASP A 184 -14.19 -0.44 -22.61
CA ASP A 184 -14.38 -1.03 -23.95
C ASP A 184 -13.23 -0.68 -24.91
N VAL A 185 -13.24 -1.26 -26.12
CA VAL A 185 -12.34 -0.92 -27.22
C VAL A 185 -13.14 -0.77 -28.51
N VAL A 186 -13.13 0.43 -29.10
CA VAL A 186 -13.82 0.74 -30.36
C VAL A 186 -12.80 1.25 -31.37
N ALA A 187 -12.73 0.63 -32.55
CA ALA A 187 -11.76 0.99 -33.61
C ALA A 187 -10.30 1.07 -33.11
N ASP A 188 -9.89 0.10 -32.28
CA ASP A 188 -8.59 0.03 -31.60
C ASP A 188 -8.29 1.21 -30.63
N ARG A 189 -9.30 2.04 -30.31
CA ARG A 189 -9.24 3.06 -29.26
C ARG A 189 -9.90 2.55 -28.00
N VAL A 190 -9.20 2.71 -26.89
CA VAL A 190 -9.70 2.32 -25.57
C VAL A 190 -10.73 3.35 -25.10
N VAL A 191 -11.88 2.87 -24.67
CA VAL A 191 -12.89 3.64 -23.95
C VAL A 191 -12.62 3.48 -22.45
N PRO A 192 -12.27 4.56 -21.72
CA PRO A 192 -12.01 4.48 -20.30
C PRO A 192 -13.28 4.23 -19.48
N THR A 193 -13.12 3.69 -18.27
CA THR A 193 -14.24 3.52 -17.33
C THR A 193 -14.79 4.87 -16.87
N PRO A 194 -16.10 4.97 -16.55
CA PRO A 194 -16.70 6.21 -16.04
C PRO A 194 -15.98 6.75 -14.81
N ASP A 195 -15.51 5.88 -13.94
CA ASP A 195 -14.78 6.24 -12.72
C ASP A 195 -13.43 6.89 -13.05
N TYR A 196 -12.70 6.34 -14.03
CA TYR A 196 -11.45 6.92 -14.48
C TYR A 196 -11.65 8.26 -15.19
N VAL A 197 -12.71 8.41 -15.98
CA VAL A 197 -13.07 9.70 -16.60
C VAL A 197 -13.38 10.77 -15.54
N ARG A 198 -14.14 10.43 -14.49
CA ARG A 198 -14.42 11.35 -13.38
C ARG A 198 -13.14 11.74 -12.62
N PHE A 199 -12.27 10.76 -12.35
CA PHE A 199 -10.98 11.00 -11.72
C PHE A 199 -10.09 11.92 -12.57
N ALA A 200 -10.01 11.68 -13.88
CA ALA A 200 -9.25 12.48 -14.82
C ALA A 200 -9.78 13.92 -14.91
N SER A 201 -11.10 14.08 -14.91
CA SER A 201 -11.74 15.40 -14.89
C SER A 201 -11.42 16.18 -13.60
N HIS A 202 -11.39 15.50 -12.46
CA HIS A 202 -11.08 16.12 -11.16
C HIS A 202 -9.63 16.62 -11.07
N TYR A 203 -8.67 15.82 -11.55
CA TYR A 203 -7.25 16.20 -11.60
C TYR A 203 -6.87 17.00 -12.85
N ARG A 204 -7.78 17.14 -13.83
CA ARG A 204 -7.59 17.86 -15.09
C ARG A 204 -6.49 17.30 -15.99
N PHE A 205 -6.37 15.97 -16.07
CA PHE A 205 -5.52 15.31 -17.08
C PHE A 205 -6.35 14.61 -18.15
N ARG A 206 -5.74 14.31 -19.29
CA ARG A 206 -6.33 13.52 -20.38
C ARG A 206 -5.92 12.04 -20.24
N PRO A 207 -6.86 11.10 -20.08
CA PRO A 207 -6.57 9.68 -20.18
C PRO A 207 -6.10 9.32 -21.58
N ASP A 208 -5.02 8.55 -21.70
CA ASP A 208 -4.57 7.98 -22.96
C ASP A 208 -4.14 6.53 -22.74
N PHE A 209 -4.17 5.72 -23.81
CA PHE A 209 -3.87 4.30 -23.74
C PHE A 209 -2.93 3.87 -24.86
N CYS A 210 -1.97 3.03 -24.52
CA CYS A 210 -1.09 2.41 -25.51
C CYS A 210 -1.90 1.62 -26.56
N HIS A 211 -1.46 1.70 -27.82
CA HIS A 211 -2.04 0.88 -28.88
C HIS A 211 -1.62 -0.59 -28.70
N GLY A 212 -2.41 -1.49 -29.28
CA GLY A 212 -2.10 -2.92 -29.27
C GLY A 212 -0.79 -3.16 -30.00
N ALA A 213 0.21 -3.70 -29.29
CA ALA A 213 1.57 -3.85 -29.80
C ALA A 213 2.23 -2.52 -30.23
N ASP A 214 2.28 -1.54 -29.31
CA ASP A 214 3.09 -0.32 -29.42
C ASP A 214 4.32 -0.35 -28.49
N PRO A 215 5.45 -0.94 -28.92
CA PRO A 215 6.68 -0.99 -28.13
C PRO A 215 7.33 0.39 -27.91
N GLN A 216 6.98 1.41 -28.71
CA GLN A 216 7.65 2.71 -28.63
C GLN A 216 7.19 3.45 -27.36
N SER A 217 5.89 3.40 -27.09
CA SER A 217 5.29 4.02 -25.91
C SER A 217 5.50 3.19 -24.64
N LYS A 218 5.59 1.86 -24.77
CA LYS A 218 5.72 0.92 -23.62
C LYS A 218 7.14 0.75 -23.10
N GLY A 219 8.17 1.01 -23.90
CA GLY A 219 9.56 0.70 -23.53
C GLY A 219 10.05 1.40 -22.25
N ILE A 220 9.57 2.62 -21.97
CA ILE A 220 9.98 3.36 -20.77
C ILE A 220 9.54 2.69 -19.47
N VAL A 221 8.28 2.24 -19.42
CA VAL A 221 7.71 1.65 -18.22
C VAL A 221 8.07 0.17 -18.08
N GLU A 222 8.24 -0.55 -19.21
CA GLU A 222 8.80 -1.91 -19.21
C GLU A 222 10.21 -1.92 -18.63
N ASN A 223 11.06 -0.95 -18.98
CA ASN A 223 12.39 -0.79 -18.41
C ASN A 223 12.34 -0.47 -16.92
N LEU A 224 11.39 0.36 -16.47
CA LEU A 224 11.18 0.67 -15.06
C LEU A 224 10.78 -0.59 -14.26
N VAL A 225 9.78 -1.34 -14.74
CA VAL A 225 9.33 -2.58 -14.09
C VAL A 225 10.48 -3.58 -14.03
N GLY A 226 11.28 -3.70 -15.10
CA GLY A 226 12.48 -4.53 -15.12
C GLY A 226 13.52 -4.10 -14.09
N TYR A 227 13.79 -2.80 -14.00
CA TYR A 227 14.77 -2.25 -13.05
C TYR A 227 14.31 -2.41 -11.60
N ALA A 228 13.04 -2.18 -11.30
CA ALA A 228 12.46 -2.46 -9.99
C ALA A 228 12.61 -3.96 -9.63
N LYS A 229 12.40 -4.88 -10.57
CA LYS A 229 12.63 -6.31 -10.33
C LYS A 229 14.07 -6.64 -9.94
N THR A 230 15.05 -5.99 -10.55
CA THR A 230 16.46 -6.31 -10.28
C THR A 230 17.01 -5.61 -9.04
N ASP A 231 16.57 -4.39 -8.76
CA ASP A 231 17.22 -3.49 -7.80
C ASP A 231 16.39 -3.31 -6.52
N LEU A 232 15.11 -2.93 -6.67
CA LEU A 232 14.19 -2.72 -5.54
C LEU A 232 13.97 -4.01 -4.73
N ILE A 233 13.86 -5.18 -5.37
CA ILE A 233 13.69 -6.47 -4.65
C ILE A 233 14.85 -6.69 -3.66
N ILE A 234 16.08 -6.40 -4.07
CA ILE A 234 17.28 -6.62 -3.26
C ILE A 234 17.27 -5.66 -2.08
N GLY A 235 17.01 -4.37 -2.33
CA GLY A 235 16.96 -3.33 -1.29
C GLY A 235 15.83 -3.52 -0.27
N CYS A 236 14.69 -4.07 -0.70
CA CYS A 236 13.54 -4.31 0.18
C CYS A 236 13.62 -5.63 0.97
N GLY A 237 14.64 -6.47 0.78
CA GLY A 237 14.72 -7.78 1.44
C GLY A 237 13.62 -8.77 1.05
N LEU A 238 12.89 -8.51 -0.04
CA LEU A 238 11.76 -9.31 -0.51
C LEU A 238 12.15 -10.67 -1.09
N ASN A 239 13.46 -10.96 -1.16
CA ASN A 239 14.01 -12.24 -1.60
C ASN A 239 13.94 -13.35 -0.52
N GLN A 240 13.54 -13.05 0.71
CA GLN A 240 13.48 -14.04 1.79
C GLN A 240 12.09 -14.66 1.87
N GLY A 241 11.90 -15.79 1.18
CA GLY A 241 10.64 -16.51 1.00
C GLY A 241 9.99 -17.14 2.24
N GLU A 242 10.14 -16.55 3.43
CA GLU A 242 9.68 -17.17 4.69
C GLU A 242 8.78 -16.27 5.56
N ARG A 243 8.48 -15.03 5.17
CA ARG A 243 7.54 -14.17 5.94
C ARG A 243 6.49 -13.50 5.06
N PRO A 244 5.24 -13.35 5.55
CA PRO A 244 4.27 -12.49 4.88
C PRO A 244 4.85 -11.07 4.79
N VAL A 245 4.91 -10.55 3.57
CA VAL A 245 5.43 -9.22 3.29
C VAL A 245 4.46 -8.20 3.89
N ASP A 246 4.93 -7.41 4.85
CA ASP A 246 4.20 -6.26 5.34
C ASP A 246 4.13 -5.20 4.23
N LEU A 247 2.91 -4.93 3.75
CA LEU A 247 2.65 -3.97 2.69
C LEU A 247 3.12 -2.56 3.06
N ALA A 248 2.99 -2.18 4.34
CA ALA A 248 3.41 -0.87 4.82
C ALA A 248 4.93 -0.73 4.76
N ALA A 249 5.66 -1.74 5.28
CA ALA A 249 7.12 -1.78 5.18
C ALA A 249 7.61 -1.82 3.73
N ALA A 250 6.96 -2.61 2.86
CA ALA A 250 7.30 -2.68 1.44
C ALA A 250 7.12 -1.33 0.73
N ASN A 251 6.04 -0.61 1.04
CA ASN A 251 5.79 0.73 0.48
C ASN A 251 6.75 1.79 1.02
N ALA A 252 7.13 1.73 2.31
CA ALA A 252 8.16 2.60 2.86
C ALA A 252 9.52 2.39 2.17
N ALA A 253 9.90 1.13 1.95
CA ALA A 253 11.12 0.79 1.23
C ALA A 253 11.07 1.21 -0.25
N ALA A 254 9.92 1.04 -0.92
CA ALA A 254 9.73 1.53 -2.29
C ALA A 254 9.83 3.06 -2.38
N ALA A 255 9.31 3.81 -1.40
CA ALA A 255 9.44 5.26 -1.35
C ALA A 255 10.90 5.71 -1.14
N ALA A 256 11.64 5.03 -0.26
CA ALA A 256 13.06 5.28 -0.05
C ALA A 256 13.88 5.01 -1.32
N TRP A 257 13.63 3.87 -1.97
CA TRP A 257 14.25 3.52 -3.24
C TRP A 257 13.94 4.52 -4.35
N CYS A 258 12.68 4.96 -4.49
CA CYS A 258 12.33 6.01 -5.45
C CYS A 258 13.13 7.29 -5.21
N THR A 259 13.31 7.70 -3.94
CA THR A 259 14.13 8.86 -3.60
C THR A 259 15.58 8.70 -4.07
N GLU A 260 16.18 7.53 -3.82
CA GLU A 260 17.55 7.22 -4.23
C GLU A 260 17.74 7.23 -5.75
N VAL A 261 16.92 6.47 -6.48
CA VAL A 261 17.06 6.35 -7.95
C VAL A 261 16.73 7.64 -8.68
N ASN A 262 15.86 8.48 -8.11
CA ASN A 262 15.56 9.80 -8.68
C ASN A 262 16.63 10.84 -8.35
N ALA A 263 17.46 10.62 -7.33
CA ALA A 263 18.63 11.45 -7.00
C ALA A 263 19.91 11.04 -7.74
N THR A 264 19.89 9.89 -8.43
CA THR A 264 21.02 9.35 -9.20
C THR A 264 20.94 9.75 -10.67
N GLU A 265 22.09 9.91 -11.33
CA GLU A 265 22.14 10.20 -12.76
C GLU A 265 21.51 9.07 -13.59
N HIS A 266 20.57 9.43 -14.46
CA HIS A 266 19.92 8.49 -15.36
C HIS A 266 20.66 8.42 -16.69
N SER A 267 21.15 7.24 -17.06
CA SER A 267 21.97 6.99 -18.26
C SER A 267 21.39 7.50 -19.59
N GLU A 268 20.10 7.25 -19.87
CA GLU A 268 19.47 7.70 -21.13
C GLU A 268 19.35 9.22 -21.26
N ILE A 269 19.16 9.95 -20.15
CA ILE A 269 18.96 11.40 -20.17
C ILE A 269 20.21 12.19 -19.75
N ALA A 270 21.25 11.50 -19.26
CA ALA A 270 22.50 12.06 -18.72
C ALA A 270 22.23 13.22 -17.74
N ALA A 271 21.27 13.01 -16.83
CA ALA A 271 20.85 14.00 -15.85
C ALA A 271 20.17 13.32 -14.65
N VAL A 272 20.10 14.02 -13.52
CA VAL A 272 19.40 13.58 -12.32
C VAL A 272 17.90 13.86 -12.47
N PRO A 273 17.02 12.84 -12.41
CA PRO A 273 15.58 13.02 -12.59
C PRO A 273 14.95 14.04 -11.63
N ALA A 274 15.29 13.99 -10.34
CA ALA A 274 14.73 14.89 -9.34
C ALA A 274 15.11 16.37 -9.59
N GLN A 275 16.34 16.64 -10.02
CA GLN A 275 16.79 17.98 -10.38
C GLN A 275 16.04 18.49 -11.61
N ARG A 276 15.92 17.66 -12.67
CA ARG A 276 15.13 18.02 -13.86
C ARG A 276 13.67 18.34 -13.55
N LEU A 277 13.06 17.57 -12.64
CA LEU A 277 11.69 17.85 -12.20
C LEU A 277 11.62 19.21 -11.52
N ALA A 278 12.48 19.44 -10.51
CA ALA A 278 12.46 20.68 -9.72
C ALA A 278 12.76 21.93 -10.55
N GLU A 279 13.73 21.86 -11.47
CA GLU A 279 14.24 23.02 -12.20
C GLU A 279 13.42 23.36 -13.45
N HIS A 280 12.77 22.37 -14.08
CA HIS A 280 12.20 22.56 -15.43
C HIS A 280 10.77 22.04 -15.59
N GLU A 281 10.41 20.92 -14.95
CA GLU A 281 9.15 20.25 -15.25
C GLU A 281 8.03 20.58 -14.27
N ALA A 282 8.33 20.79 -12.99
CA ALA A 282 7.32 20.99 -11.93
C ALA A 282 6.41 22.19 -12.23
N ALA A 283 6.97 23.29 -12.73
CA ALA A 283 6.21 24.49 -13.10
C ALA A 283 5.26 24.28 -14.30
N LEU A 284 5.42 23.19 -15.05
CA LEU A 284 4.61 22.84 -16.21
C LEU A 284 3.49 21.84 -15.88
N LEU A 285 3.50 21.29 -14.66
CA LEU A 285 2.44 20.42 -14.17
C LEU A 285 1.21 21.25 -13.77
N GLY A 286 0.02 20.68 -13.96
CA GLY A 286 -1.22 21.25 -13.45
C GLY A 286 -1.27 21.20 -11.92
N GLY A 287 -1.88 22.21 -11.30
CA GLY A 287 -2.03 22.25 -9.84
C GLY A 287 -2.90 21.11 -9.30
N LEU A 288 -2.58 20.63 -8.10
CA LEU A 288 -3.38 19.65 -7.39
C LEU A 288 -4.73 20.25 -6.93
N PRO A 289 -5.81 19.46 -6.94
CA PRO A 289 -7.08 19.87 -6.32
C PRO A 289 -6.93 19.92 -4.79
N ALA A 290 -7.69 20.81 -4.13
CA ALA A 290 -7.64 20.97 -2.67
C ALA A 290 -8.08 19.73 -1.88
N LEU A 291 -8.90 18.86 -2.50
CA LEU A 291 -9.36 17.60 -1.91
C LEU A 291 -9.16 16.48 -2.93
N ARG A 292 -8.78 15.29 -2.44
CA ARG A 292 -8.76 14.07 -3.25
C ARG A 292 -10.17 13.75 -3.77
N PRO A 293 -10.31 13.29 -5.03
CA PRO A 293 -11.59 12.81 -5.53
C PRO A 293 -12.00 11.54 -4.78
N ARG A 294 -13.29 11.23 -4.84
CA ARG A 294 -13.79 9.94 -4.35
C ARG A 294 -13.19 8.83 -5.21
N VAL A 295 -12.42 7.95 -4.57
CA VAL A 295 -11.86 6.76 -5.20
C VAL A 295 -12.38 5.54 -4.43
N GLY A 296 -13.11 4.66 -5.11
CA GLY A 296 -13.70 3.47 -4.49
C GLY A 296 -15.23 3.43 -4.50
N GLY A 297 -15.77 2.30 -4.01
CA GLY A 297 -17.19 1.96 -4.04
C GLY A 297 -18.11 2.96 -3.31
N PRO A 298 -19.44 2.72 -3.35
CA PRO A 298 -20.43 3.68 -2.88
C PRO A 298 -20.14 4.14 -1.45
N ALA A 299 -20.16 5.46 -1.26
CA ALA A 299 -20.05 6.12 0.02
C ALA A 299 -20.92 5.41 1.06
N VAL A 300 -20.30 4.91 2.13
CA VAL A 300 -21.04 4.25 3.19
C VAL A 300 -21.59 5.34 4.10
N THR A 301 -22.83 5.74 3.85
CA THR A 301 -23.52 6.68 4.73
C THR A 301 -23.96 5.97 6.01
N ARG A 302 -23.69 6.61 7.15
CA ARG A 302 -24.08 6.12 8.47
C ARG A 302 -24.74 7.25 9.25
N LYS A 303 -25.75 6.90 10.03
CA LYS A 303 -26.31 7.80 11.03
C LYS A 303 -25.47 7.72 12.29
N VAL A 304 -25.08 8.86 12.84
CA VAL A 304 -24.37 8.94 14.12
C VAL A 304 -25.33 8.53 15.23
N ASP A 305 -24.93 7.53 16.02
CA ASP A 305 -25.73 6.99 17.12
C ASP A 305 -25.67 7.88 18.38
N ARG A 306 -26.40 7.50 19.44
CA ARG A 306 -26.43 8.25 20.72
C ARG A 306 -25.12 8.16 21.50
N LEU A 307 -24.19 7.29 21.12
CA LEU A 307 -22.86 7.21 21.70
C LEU A 307 -21.88 8.15 20.98
N SER A 308 -22.38 8.99 20.06
CA SER A 308 -21.57 9.82 19.19
C SER A 308 -20.63 9.00 18.31
N CYS A 309 -21.09 7.83 17.85
CA CYS A 309 -20.29 6.92 17.05
C CYS A 309 -20.96 6.55 15.74
N VAL A 310 -20.13 6.13 14.77
CA VAL A 310 -20.56 5.40 13.57
C VAL A 310 -19.98 4.00 13.56
N ARG A 311 -20.63 3.09 12.84
CA ARG A 311 -20.19 1.69 12.68
C ARG A 311 -19.68 1.43 11.27
N TYR A 312 -18.48 0.87 11.20
CA TYR A 312 -17.84 0.40 9.97
C TYR A 312 -17.01 -0.86 10.30
N GLY A 313 -17.05 -1.88 9.44
CA GLY A 313 -16.27 -3.11 9.65
C GLY A 313 -16.52 -3.83 10.99
N SER A 314 -17.74 -3.75 11.54
CA SER A 314 -18.09 -4.23 12.90
C SER A 314 -17.37 -3.53 14.06
N ALA A 315 -16.60 -2.47 13.80
CA ALA A 315 -15.98 -1.58 14.78
C ALA A 315 -16.79 -0.29 15.00
N ARG A 316 -16.43 0.47 16.04
CA ARG A 316 -17.00 1.80 16.35
C ARG A 316 -15.95 2.91 16.20
N TYR A 317 -16.38 4.04 15.66
CA TYR A 317 -15.56 5.24 15.47
C TYR A 317 -16.30 6.46 15.99
N SER A 318 -15.69 7.18 16.92
CA SER A 318 -16.32 8.36 17.53
C SER A 318 -16.33 9.58 16.60
N VAL A 319 -17.30 10.45 16.75
CA VAL A 319 -17.36 11.79 16.14
C VAL A 319 -17.72 12.81 17.20
N PRO A 320 -17.51 14.13 16.98
CA PRO A 320 -17.97 15.16 17.92
C PRO A 320 -19.46 15.00 18.26
N THR A 321 -19.81 15.18 19.54
CA THR A 321 -21.19 15.05 20.05
C THR A 321 -22.22 15.93 19.35
N THR A 322 -21.79 17.03 18.74
CA THR A 322 -22.62 17.90 17.89
C THR A 322 -23.15 17.19 16.64
N ALA A 323 -22.54 16.09 16.22
CA ALA A 323 -22.96 15.32 15.04
C ALA A 323 -24.01 14.24 15.36
N ILE A 324 -24.40 14.03 16.62
CA ILE A 324 -25.37 12.98 17.00
C ILE A 324 -26.68 13.14 16.22
N GLY A 325 -27.14 12.03 15.61
CA GLY A 325 -28.38 12.01 14.83
C GLY A 325 -28.24 12.47 13.38
N THR A 326 -27.10 13.05 12.98
CA THR A 326 -26.84 13.44 11.59
C THR A 326 -26.43 12.23 10.73
N GLN A 327 -26.61 12.35 9.41
CA GLN A 327 -26.02 11.40 8.45
C GLN A 327 -24.63 11.89 8.05
N VAL A 328 -23.67 10.98 8.10
CA VAL A 328 -22.28 11.23 7.76
C VAL A 328 -21.79 10.20 6.75
N GLU A 329 -20.85 10.61 5.92
CA GLU A 329 -20.18 9.74 4.96
C GLU A 329 -18.92 9.15 5.61
N VAL A 330 -18.78 7.84 5.56
CA VAL A 330 -17.57 7.13 5.99
C VAL A 330 -16.74 6.80 4.75
N ARG A 331 -15.50 7.29 4.72
CA ARG A 331 -14.50 6.98 3.69
C ARG A 331 -13.37 6.19 4.31
N VAL A 332 -12.87 5.20 3.58
CA VAL A 332 -11.73 4.39 3.99
C VAL A 332 -10.68 4.40 2.90
N HIS A 333 -9.45 4.67 3.29
CA HIS A 333 -8.28 4.67 2.41
C HIS A 333 -7.11 4.04 3.16
N GLY A 334 -6.59 2.92 2.64
CA GLY A 334 -5.59 2.13 3.36
C GLY A 334 -6.10 1.68 4.73
N ASP A 335 -5.38 2.04 5.79
CA ASP A 335 -5.75 1.79 7.18
C ASP A 335 -6.37 3.01 7.88
N GLN A 336 -6.72 4.07 7.13
CA GLN A 336 -7.33 5.28 7.67
C GLN A 336 -8.82 5.37 7.29
N LEU A 337 -9.64 5.78 8.24
CA LEU A 337 -11.06 6.02 8.13
C LEU A 337 -11.35 7.50 8.40
N THR A 338 -11.98 8.18 7.44
CA THR A 338 -12.37 9.59 7.54
C THR A 338 -13.89 9.69 7.58
N ILE A 339 -14.43 10.46 8.53
CA ILE A 339 -15.86 10.69 8.69
C ILE A 339 -16.18 12.14 8.30
N LEU A 340 -17.12 12.30 7.38
CA LEU A 340 -17.41 13.58 6.72
C LEU A 340 -18.88 13.96 6.91
N SER A 341 -19.14 15.26 7.10
CA SER A 341 -20.48 15.84 7.10
C SER A 341 -20.71 16.73 5.88
N GLY A 342 -21.94 16.72 5.35
CA GLY A 342 -22.40 17.59 4.26
C GLY A 342 -22.79 16.86 2.97
N THR A 343 -23.66 17.49 2.17
CA THR A 343 -24.06 17.06 0.82
C THR A 343 -23.70 18.13 -0.20
N HIS A 344 -23.05 17.73 -1.30
CA HIS A 344 -22.71 18.55 -2.48
C HIS A 344 -22.18 19.98 -2.20
N GLY A 345 -20.85 20.12 -2.12
CA GLY A 345 -20.14 21.40 -2.27
C GLY A 345 -19.43 21.90 -1.01
N ALA A 346 -19.97 21.61 0.19
CA ALA A 346 -19.33 21.91 1.47
C ALA A 346 -19.21 20.62 2.28
N VAL A 347 -18.05 19.97 2.17
CA VAL A 347 -17.73 18.73 2.90
C VAL A 347 -16.78 19.09 4.03
N THR A 348 -17.15 18.80 5.26
CA THR A 348 -16.32 19.03 6.45
C THR A 348 -15.88 17.70 7.05
N VAL A 349 -14.59 17.61 7.39
CA VAL A 349 -14.05 16.45 8.13
C VAL A 349 -14.48 16.58 9.60
N LEU A 350 -15.23 15.59 10.08
CA LEU A 350 -15.65 15.51 11.48
C LEU A 350 -14.63 14.79 12.35
N ALA A 351 -14.04 13.72 11.82
CA ALA A 351 -13.08 12.89 12.53
C ALA A 351 -12.26 12.03 11.57
N GLU A 352 -11.05 11.68 11.99
CA GLU A 352 -10.17 10.72 11.32
C GLU A 352 -9.75 9.66 12.33
N HIS A 353 -9.72 8.40 11.90
CA HIS A 353 -9.39 7.26 12.73
C HIS A 353 -8.51 6.28 11.98
N ARG A 354 -7.71 5.50 12.71
CA ARG A 354 -7.13 4.28 12.16
C ARG A 354 -8.18 3.16 12.21
N LEU A 355 -8.20 2.29 11.20
CA LEU A 355 -9.02 1.08 11.23
C LEU A 355 -8.63 0.21 12.42
N VAL A 356 -9.64 -0.40 13.04
CA VAL A 356 -9.50 -1.26 14.23
C VAL A 356 -10.25 -2.57 13.97
N GLY A 357 -9.97 -3.59 14.76
CA GLY A 357 -10.54 -4.92 14.57
C GLY A 357 -12.05 -4.98 14.80
N PRO A 358 -12.74 -6.01 14.27
CA PRO A 358 -14.15 -6.25 14.56
C PRO A 358 -14.43 -6.29 16.07
N GLY A 359 -15.41 -5.51 16.54
CA GLY A 359 -15.77 -5.42 17.96
C GLY A 359 -15.00 -4.35 18.76
N GLU A 360 -13.93 -3.79 18.19
CA GLU A 360 -13.15 -2.72 18.83
C GLU A 360 -13.79 -1.33 18.63
N ALA A 361 -13.26 -0.33 19.35
CA ALA A 361 -13.68 1.05 19.24
C ALA A 361 -12.45 1.98 19.17
N SER A 362 -12.44 2.88 18.19
CA SER A 362 -11.51 4.02 18.13
C SER A 362 -12.24 5.27 18.61
N VAL A 363 -11.86 5.75 19.80
CA VAL A 363 -12.55 6.82 20.52
C VAL A 363 -11.58 7.96 20.78
N HIS A 364 -11.95 9.18 20.39
CA HIS A 364 -11.20 10.39 20.75
C HIS A 364 -11.93 11.11 21.88
N ASP A 365 -11.25 11.29 23.01
CA ASP A 365 -11.81 11.96 24.19
C ASP A 365 -12.24 13.42 23.90
N THR A 366 -11.56 14.08 22.97
CA THR A 366 -11.90 15.43 22.51
C THR A 366 -13.30 15.53 21.93
N HIS A 367 -13.86 14.45 21.37
CA HIS A 367 -15.23 14.42 20.86
C HIS A 367 -16.29 14.52 21.97
N TYR A 368 -15.92 14.19 23.20
CA TYR A 368 -16.79 14.14 24.38
C TYR A 368 -16.48 15.24 25.41
N GLY A 369 -15.52 16.13 25.10
CA GLY A 369 -15.08 17.20 26.01
C GLY A 369 -14.10 16.73 27.11
N GLY A 370 -13.52 15.54 26.98
CA GLY A 370 -12.52 15.00 27.92
C GLY A 370 -12.61 13.49 28.09
N PRO A 371 -11.64 12.89 28.81
CA PRO A 371 -11.59 11.46 29.05
C PRO A 371 -12.77 11.00 29.89
N ARG A 372 -13.24 9.78 29.62
CA ARG A 372 -14.28 9.15 30.43
C ARG A 372 -13.76 9.00 31.88
N PRO A 373 -14.50 9.47 32.89
CA PRO A 373 -14.11 9.27 34.29
C PRO A 373 -13.94 7.79 34.62
N ALA A 374 -12.84 7.44 35.31
CA ALA A 374 -12.54 6.05 35.71
C ALA A 374 -13.65 5.42 36.54
N THR A 375 -14.33 6.23 37.37
CA THR A 375 -15.50 5.82 38.12
C THR A 375 -16.73 6.56 37.59
N PRO A 376 -17.81 5.86 37.20
CA PRO A 376 -19.04 6.54 36.79
C PRO A 376 -19.56 7.38 37.97
N ALA A 377 -19.77 8.67 37.72
CA ALA A 377 -20.31 9.58 38.73
C ALA A 377 -21.74 9.17 39.09
N ARG A 378 -21.91 8.53 40.25
CA ARG A 378 -23.21 8.24 40.87
C ARG A 378 -23.58 9.35 41.84
N ALA A 379 -23.70 10.57 41.31
CA ALA A 379 -24.10 11.71 42.13
C ALA A 379 -25.49 11.47 42.73
N ILE A 380 -25.68 11.88 43.99
CA ILE A 380 -26.98 11.88 44.63
C ILE A 380 -27.85 12.92 43.91
N ARG A 381 -29.05 12.50 43.49
CA ARG A 381 -30.00 13.35 42.76
C ARG A 381 -31.31 13.42 43.52
N PRO A 382 -31.47 14.37 44.46
CA PRO A 382 -32.67 14.48 45.27
C PRO A 382 -33.88 14.89 44.41
N LYS A 383 -34.97 14.13 44.52
CA LYS A 383 -36.23 14.34 43.81
C LYS A 383 -37.31 14.86 44.75
N THR A 384 -37.47 14.23 45.92
CA THR A 384 -38.53 14.58 46.88
C THR A 384 -38.16 15.83 47.70
N ALA A 385 -39.15 16.48 48.33
CA ALA A 385 -38.90 17.63 49.19
C ALA A 385 -37.96 17.28 50.35
N ASN A 386 -38.16 16.11 50.97
CA ASN A 386 -37.33 15.63 52.07
C ASN A 386 -35.89 15.32 51.61
N GLU A 387 -35.72 14.68 50.45
CA GLU A 387 -34.37 14.44 49.89
C GLU A 387 -33.64 15.75 49.62
N LYS A 388 -34.32 16.75 49.07
CA LYS A 388 -33.73 18.08 48.79
C LYS A 388 -33.36 18.78 50.09
N ALA A 389 -34.26 18.79 51.08
CA ALA A 389 -34.01 19.40 52.38
C ALA A 389 -32.87 18.71 53.13
N PHE A 390 -32.76 17.38 53.03
CA PHE A 390 -31.69 16.62 53.65
C PHE A 390 -30.34 16.83 52.94
N CYS A 391 -30.30 16.83 51.61
CA CYS A 391 -29.06 17.12 50.86
C CYS A 391 -28.61 18.59 51.06
N ALA A 392 -29.53 19.52 51.34
CA ALA A 392 -29.19 20.91 51.64
C ALA A 392 -28.36 21.08 52.94
N LEU A 393 -28.34 20.07 53.82
CA LEU A 393 -27.46 20.00 54.99
C LEU A 393 -25.98 19.83 54.60
N GLY A 394 -25.70 19.56 53.33
CA GLY A 394 -24.35 19.51 52.78
C GLY A 394 -23.71 18.13 52.83
N ARG A 395 -22.38 18.11 52.75
CA ARG A 395 -21.57 16.93 52.46
C ARG A 395 -21.79 15.76 53.43
N VAL A 396 -21.97 16.03 54.72
CA VAL A 396 -22.15 14.98 55.74
C VAL A 396 -23.46 14.21 55.52
N ALA A 397 -24.54 14.91 55.15
CA ALA A 397 -25.81 14.29 54.85
C ALA A 397 -25.76 13.48 53.54
N GLU A 398 -25.03 13.97 52.53
CA GLU A 398 -24.76 13.21 51.30
C GLU A 398 -23.95 11.93 51.57
N GLU A 399 -22.91 12.01 52.41
CA GLU A 399 -22.11 10.85 52.82
C GLU A 399 -22.96 9.82 53.59
N PHE A 400 -23.85 10.29 54.48
CA PHE A 400 -24.79 9.42 55.19
C PHE A 400 -25.77 8.72 54.22
N LEU A 401 -26.35 9.47 53.26
CA LEU A 401 -27.23 8.92 52.24
C LEU A 401 -26.52 7.87 51.36
N ALA A 402 -25.32 8.18 50.90
CA ALA A 402 -24.52 7.27 50.08
C ALA A 402 -24.18 5.98 50.84
N GLY A 403 -23.76 6.11 52.10
CA GLY A 403 -23.44 4.98 52.98
C GLY A 403 -24.66 4.12 53.30
N ALA A 404 -25.78 4.74 53.67
CA ALA A 404 -27.03 4.04 53.95
C ALA A 404 -27.57 3.29 52.73
N ALA A 405 -27.48 3.88 51.53
CA ALA A 405 -27.85 3.22 50.28
C ALA A 405 -26.92 2.05 49.95
N ALA A 406 -25.60 2.22 50.11
CA ALA A 406 -24.62 1.16 49.90
C ALA A 406 -24.79 -0.01 50.88
N ALA A 407 -25.24 0.26 52.10
CA ALA A 407 -25.55 -0.75 53.12
C ALA A 407 -26.94 -1.40 52.96
N GLY A 408 -27.73 -1.00 51.96
CA GLY A 408 -29.05 -1.58 51.69
C GLY A 408 -30.14 -1.16 52.68
N SER A 409 -30.07 0.05 53.25
CA SER A 409 -31.12 0.59 54.13
C SER A 409 -32.40 0.88 53.34
N THR A 410 -33.31 -0.10 53.27
CA THR A 410 -34.55 -0.02 52.47
C THR A 410 -35.57 0.99 52.98
N ARG A 411 -35.47 1.42 54.25
CA ARG A 411 -36.39 2.39 54.88
C ARG A 411 -35.89 3.84 54.84
N LEU A 412 -34.70 4.08 54.31
CA LEU A 412 -34.06 5.39 54.32
C LEU A 412 -34.99 6.52 53.84
N GLY A 413 -35.73 6.30 52.75
CA GLY A 413 -36.65 7.31 52.20
C GLY A 413 -37.78 7.72 53.16
N ALA A 414 -38.30 6.78 53.95
CA ALA A 414 -39.33 7.06 54.95
C ALA A 414 -38.73 7.75 56.19
N GLU A 415 -37.51 7.38 56.55
CA GLU A 415 -36.81 7.89 57.74
C GLU A 415 -36.21 9.30 57.54
N LEU A 416 -36.07 9.78 56.30
CA LEU A 416 -35.59 11.14 56.04
C LEU A 416 -36.45 12.23 56.69
N ALA A 417 -37.77 12.03 56.76
CA ALA A 417 -38.66 12.97 57.45
C ALA A 417 -38.36 13.01 58.94
N GLU A 418 -38.11 11.86 59.56
CA GLU A 418 -37.76 11.76 60.98
C GLU A 418 -36.38 12.36 61.26
N LEU A 419 -35.40 12.11 60.40
CA LEU A 419 -34.06 12.71 60.51
C LEU A 419 -34.11 14.24 60.39
N LEU A 420 -34.95 14.77 59.50
CA LEU A 420 -35.18 16.22 59.41
C LEU A 420 -35.91 16.77 60.64
N ALA A 421 -36.87 16.04 61.21
CA ALA A 421 -37.51 16.45 62.46
C ALA A 421 -36.53 16.49 63.64
N LEU A 422 -35.51 15.61 63.67
CA LEU A 422 -34.43 15.66 64.67
C LEU A 422 -33.58 16.93 64.55
N ARG A 423 -33.41 17.47 63.33
CA ARG A 423 -32.77 18.79 63.12
C ARG A 423 -33.53 19.88 63.85
N ASP A 424 -34.85 19.89 63.68
CA ASP A 424 -35.71 20.94 64.22
C ASP A 424 -35.76 20.87 65.75
N ALA A 425 -35.58 19.68 66.35
CA ALA A 425 -35.54 19.47 67.80
C ALA A 425 -34.17 19.72 68.46
N HIS A 426 -33.06 19.39 67.79
CA HIS A 426 -31.72 19.42 68.40
C HIS A 426 -30.77 20.46 67.81
N GLY A 427 -31.17 21.14 66.73
CA GLY A 427 -30.34 22.05 65.97
C GLY A 427 -29.51 21.35 64.89
N GLU A 428 -29.14 22.12 63.86
CA GLU A 428 -28.45 21.60 62.67
C GLU A 428 -27.07 21.03 62.97
N GLN A 429 -26.26 21.75 63.75
CA GLN A 429 -24.89 21.34 64.06
C GLN A 429 -24.85 20.00 64.82
N ALA A 430 -25.73 19.81 65.79
CA ALA A 430 -25.83 18.57 66.54
C ALA A 430 -26.24 17.39 65.64
N LEU A 431 -27.18 17.62 64.72
CA LEU A 431 -27.59 16.61 63.75
C LEU A 431 -26.43 16.23 62.82
N LEU A 432 -25.69 17.21 62.29
CA LEU A 432 -24.53 16.95 61.41
C LEU A 432 -23.48 16.11 62.13
N GLU A 433 -23.15 16.41 63.39
CA GLU A 433 -22.21 15.62 64.19
C GLU A 433 -22.73 14.19 64.43
N ALA A 434 -24.03 14.04 64.70
CA ALA A 434 -24.67 12.74 64.86
C ALA A 434 -24.68 11.92 63.56
N LEU A 435 -24.95 12.54 62.41
CA LEU A 435 -24.91 11.91 61.08
C LEU A 435 -23.50 11.48 60.69
N ALA A 436 -22.49 12.33 60.93
CA ALA A 436 -21.10 11.99 60.68
C ALA A 436 -20.67 10.78 61.51
N ARG A 437 -21.10 10.75 62.77
CA ARG A 437 -20.84 9.64 63.68
C ARG A 437 -21.59 8.36 63.25
N ALA A 438 -22.87 8.47 62.93
CA ALA A 438 -23.67 7.35 62.45
C ALA A 438 -23.05 6.73 61.20
N THR A 439 -22.60 7.57 60.26
CA THR A 439 -21.85 7.16 59.06
C THR A 439 -20.56 6.41 59.42
N ALA A 440 -19.77 6.92 60.36
CA ALA A 440 -18.53 6.28 60.80
C ALA A 440 -18.75 4.89 61.43
N PHE A 441 -19.89 4.66 62.09
CA PHE A 441 -20.24 3.38 62.73
C PHE A 441 -21.13 2.48 61.86
N GLY A 442 -21.46 2.89 60.62
CA GLY A 442 -22.35 2.12 59.75
C GLY A 442 -23.77 1.99 60.29
N ARG A 443 -24.25 3.01 61.02
CA ARG A 443 -25.61 3.08 61.58
C ARG A 443 -26.45 4.02 60.75
N TRP A 444 -27.58 3.54 60.24
CA TRP A 444 -28.32 4.24 59.18
C TRP A 444 -29.78 4.54 59.54
N ARG A 445 -30.23 4.17 60.74
CA ARG A 445 -31.62 4.40 61.15
C ARG A 445 -31.80 5.72 61.87
N ALA A 446 -32.97 6.34 61.74
CA ALA A 446 -33.34 7.54 62.51
C ALA A 446 -33.23 7.32 64.03
N ASP A 447 -33.59 6.12 64.52
CA ASP A 447 -33.43 5.74 65.93
C ASP A 447 -31.97 5.68 66.39
N ASP A 448 -31.05 5.23 65.53
CA ASP A 448 -29.62 5.23 65.84
C ASP A 448 -29.09 6.67 65.97
N VAL A 449 -29.50 7.56 65.05
CA VAL A 449 -29.14 8.99 65.08
C VAL A 449 -29.72 9.67 66.33
N ARG A 450 -30.98 9.36 66.67
CA ARG A 450 -31.62 9.84 67.91
C ARG A 450 -30.87 9.38 69.16
N SER A 451 -30.42 8.12 69.18
CA SER A 451 -29.62 7.58 70.28
C SER A 451 -28.25 8.27 70.39
N ILE A 452 -27.62 8.59 69.26
CA ILE A 452 -26.36 9.35 69.23
C ILE A 452 -26.57 10.77 69.76
N LEU A 453 -27.64 11.46 69.35
CA LEU A 453 -27.99 12.78 69.84
C LEU A 453 -28.25 12.78 71.36
N ALA A 454 -28.98 11.78 71.86
CA ALA A 454 -29.26 11.63 73.28
C ALA A 454 -28.01 11.34 74.13
N ALA A 455 -27.04 10.60 73.59
CA ALA A 455 -25.79 10.31 74.28
C ALA A 455 -24.85 11.53 74.39
N GLY A 456 -24.98 12.51 73.50
CA GLY A 456 -24.20 13.76 73.53
C GLY A 456 -22.69 13.53 73.61
N THR A 457 -22.01 14.30 74.47
CA THR A 457 -20.54 14.23 74.66
C THR A 457 -20.07 12.95 75.38
N ALA A 458 -20.98 12.17 75.97
CA ALA A 458 -20.65 10.91 76.64
C ALA A 458 -20.43 9.75 75.64
N ALA A 459 -20.69 9.97 74.34
CA ALA A 459 -20.55 8.93 73.33
C ALA A 459 -19.07 8.63 72.99
N PRO A 460 -18.59 7.37 73.10
CA PRO A 460 -17.17 7.01 72.96
C PRO A 460 -16.60 7.37 71.58
N ARG A 461 -15.52 8.16 71.49
CA ARG A 461 -14.99 8.59 70.17
C ARG A 461 -14.47 7.38 69.36
N PRO A 462 -14.78 7.28 68.05
CA PRO A 462 -14.20 6.25 67.20
C PRO A 462 -12.67 6.40 67.22
N ARG A 463 -11.97 5.32 67.56
CA ARG A 463 -10.52 5.23 67.38
C ARG A 463 -10.25 4.68 65.98
N PRO A 464 -9.19 5.14 65.28
CA PRO A 464 -8.78 4.52 64.04
C PRO A 464 -8.58 3.02 64.25
N ALA A 465 -8.88 2.22 63.21
CA ALA A 465 -8.54 0.80 63.23
C ALA A 465 -7.04 0.67 63.54
N GLY A 466 -6.68 -0.19 64.50
CA GLY A 466 -5.29 -0.53 64.74
C GLY A 466 -4.67 -1.19 63.50
N ASP A 467 -3.34 -1.28 63.48
CA ASP A 467 -2.60 -1.89 62.38
C ASP A 467 -3.18 -3.27 62.01
N ALA A 468 -3.20 -3.56 60.72
CA ALA A 468 -3.66 -4.85 60.23
C ALA A 468 -2.90 -5.97 60.94
N LEU A 469 -3.65 -6.88 61.57
CA LEU A 469 -3.08 -8.11 62.11
C LEU A 469 -2.52 -8.92 60.94
N ILE A 470 -1.20 -8.89 60.75
CA ILE A 470 -0.50 -9.76 59.81
C ILE A 470 -0.55 -11.16 60.41
N VAL A 471 -1.54 -11.94 59.98
CA VAL A 471 -1.61 -13.36 60.29
C VAL A 471 -0.95 -14.11 59.13
N GLU A 472 0.18 -14.75 59.38
CA GLU A 472 0.77 -15.67 58.40
C GLU A 472 -0.22 -16.83 58.19
N LEU A 473 -0.76 -16.94 56.98
CA LEU A 473 -1.57 -18.09 56.60
C LEU A 473 -0.67 -19.33 56.56
N PRO A 474 -1.08 -20.48 57.14
CA PRO A 474 -0.27 -21.69 57.13
C PRO A 474 -0.01 -22.15 55.69
N ALA A 475 1.26 -22.35 55.36
CA ALA A 475 1.68 -22.87 54.06
C ALA A 475 1.27 -24.35 53.92
N VAL A 476 0.34 -24.64 53.01
CA VAL A 476 -0.04 -26.01 52.66
C VAL A 476 0.91 -26.50 51.57
N PRO A 477 1.66 -27.61 51.76
CA PRO A 477 2.53 -28.14 50.73
C PRO A 477 1.71 -28.62 49.54
N THR A 478 1.89 -27.99 48.38
CA THR A 478 1.26 -28.41 47.12
C THR A 478 2.18 -29.35 46.37
N ARG A 479 1.64 -30.49 45.94
CA ARG A 479 2.35 -31.50 45.16
C ARG A 479 2.44 -31.05 43.70
N SER A 480 3.64 -31.01 43.13
CA SER A 480 3.88 -30.70 41.71
C SER A 480 3.17 -31.71 40.80
N LEU A 481 2.50 -31.21 39.76
CA LEU A 481 1.81 -32.00 38.73
C LEU A 481 2.70 -32.34 37.52
N VAL A 482 4.00 -32.03 37.57
CA VAL A 482 4.91 -32.42 36.50
C VAL A 482 5.46 -33.83 36.80
N ARG A 483 4.99 -34.81 36.03
CA ARG A 483 5.68 -36.07 35.78
C ARG A 483 6.03 -36.17 34.31
#